data_AF-A0A150F6I2-F1
#
_entry.id   AF-A0A150F6I2-F1
#
_cell.length_a   1.000
_cell.length_b   1.000
_cell.length_c   1.000
_cell.angle_alpha   90.00
_cell.angle_beta   90.00
_cell.angle_gamma   90.00
#
_symmetry.space_group_name_H-M   'P 1'
#
loop_
_entity.id
_entity.type
_entity.pdbx_description
1 polymer ?
#
loop_
_entity_poly.entity_id
_entity_poly.type
_entity_poly.pdbx_seq_one_letter_code
_entity_poly.pdbx_strand_id
1 'polypeptide(L)' 'MAHHGSPQIVSLADPYVYQTIHKLIGSRLIIQTVRRIFRGRLIDATPDHIAIEENCDHVFYIRNRHMVSVMPDYTERV' A
#
# COMPACT_ATOMS: atom_id res chain seq x y z
N MET A 1 7.47 -27.93 35.29
CA MET A 1 7.70 -26.48 35.06
C MET A 1 7.27 -26.17 33.63
N ALA A 2 6.22 -25.37 33.44
CA ALA A 2 5.70 -25.08 32.10
C ALA A 2 6.55 -24.00 31.43
N HIS A 3 7.20 -24.34 30.31
CA HIS A 3 7.87 -23.40 29.43
C HIS A 3 6.80 -22.45 28.85
N HIS A 4 6.68 -21.25 29.40
CA HIS A 4 5.84 -20.22 28.80
C HIS A 4 6.53 -19.80 27.50
N GLY A 5 5.88 -20.06 26.36
CA GLY A 5 6.42 -19.71 25.05
C GLY A 5 6.72 -18.21 24.97
N SER A 6 7.82 -17.86 24.32
CA SER A 6 8.19 -16.46 24.10
C SER A 6 7.07 -15.71 23.36
N PRO A 7 6.77 -14.46 23.72
CA PRO A 7 5.72 -13.68 23.06
C PRO A 7 6.00 -13.54 21.56
N GLN A 8 4.97 -13.68 20.75
CA GLN A 8 5.04 -13.52 19.29
C GLN A 8 4.41 -12.20 18.86
N ILE A 9 5.07 -11.52 17.92
CA ILE A 9 4.51 -10.34 17.26
C ILE A 9 3.59 -10.83 16.16
N VAL A 10 2.31 -10.49 16.26
CA VAL A 10 1.28 -10.85 15.29
C VAL A 10 0.74 -9.57 14.64
N SER A 11 0.66 -9.56 13.31
CA SER A 11 -0.02 -8.51 12.55
C SER A 11 -1.11 -9.13 11.68
N LEU A 12 -2.26 -8.47 11.67
CA LEU A 12 -3.40 -8.84 10.84
C LEU A 12 -3.24 -8.18 9.46
N ALA A 13 -2.95 -9.00 8.45
CA ALA A 13 -2.93 -8.58 7.06
C ALA A 13 -4.29 -8.83 6.39
N ASP A 14 -4.57 -8.10 5.31
CA ASP A 14 -5.67 -8.40 4.39
C ASP A 14 -5.06 -9.05 3.12
N PRO A 15 -5.13 -10.39 2.99
CA PRO A 15 -4.47 -11.10 1.89
C PRO A 15 -5.01 -10.71 0.52
N TYR A 16 -6.31 -10.44 0.41
CA TYR A 16 -6.93 -10.09 -0.87
C TYR A 16 -6.50 -8.71 -1.33
N VAL A 17 -6.50 -7.72 -0.44
CA VAL A 17 -6.03 -6.36 -0.73
C VAL A 17 -4.54 -6.38 -1.10
N TYR A 18 -3.71 -7.06 -0.31
CA TYR A 18 -2.28 -7.17 -0.59
C TYR A 18 -2.03 -7.81 -1.97
N GLN A 19 -2.61 -8.97 -2.26
CA GLN A 19 -2.39 -9.65 -3.54
C GLN A 19 -2.89 -8.85 -4.73
N THR A 20 -4.00 -8.12 -4.57
CA THR A 20 -4.56 -7.27 -5.62
C THR A 20 -3.63 -6.09 -5.92
N ILE A 21 -3.18 -5.38 -4.88
CA ILE A 21 -2.28 -4.23 -5.01
C ILE A 21 -0.91 -4.65 -5.54
N HIS A 22 -0.37 -5.78 -5.07
CA HIS A 22 0.93 -6.27 -5.52
C HIS A 22 0.97 -6.52 -7.03
N LYS A 23 -0.16 -6.91 -7.65
CA LYS A 23 -0.27 -7.05 -9.12
C LYS A 23 -0.24 -5.71 -9.86
N LEU A 24 -0.44 -4.60 -9.17
CA LEU A 24 -0.48 -3.25 -9.74
C LEU A 24 0.89 -2.54 -9.66
N ILE A 25 1.92 -3.17 -9.08
CA ILE A 25 3.26 -2.58 -9.00
C ILE A 25 3.72 -2.16 -10.41
N GLY A 26 4.28 -0.96 -10.50
CA GLY A 26 4.67 -0.28 -11.74
C GLY A 26 3.59 0.58 -12.36
N SER A 27 2.31 0.43 -11.97
CA SER A 27 1.19 1.22 -12.48
C SER A 27 1.09 2.58 -11.80
N ARG A 28 0.55 3.57 -12.54
CA ARG A 28 0.19 4.88 -11.99
C ARG A 28 -1.21 4.80 -11.38
N LEU A 29 -1.34 5.22 -10.12
CA LEU A 29 -2.55 5.06 -9.32
C LEU A 29 -2.94 6.39 -8.64
N ILE A 30 -4.24 6.55 -8.40
CA ILE A 30 -4.79 7.52 -7.47
C ILE A 30 -5.23 6.76 -6.22
N ILE A 31 -4.64 7.11 -5.08
CA ILE A 31 -4.94 6.48 -3.79
C ILE A 31 -5.54 7.52 -2.87
N GLN A 32 -6.79 7.30 -2.48
CA GLN A 32 -7.46 8.12 -1.50
C GLN A 32 -7.23 7.53 -0.13
N THR A 33 -6.69 8.32 0.79
CA THR A 33 -6.72 8.04 2.23
C THR A 33 -7.74 8.94 2.91
N VAL A 34 -7.99 8.71 4.20
CA VAL A 34 -8.88 9.56 5.01
C VAL A 34 -8.40 11.02 5.07
N ARG A 35 -7.08 11.26 4.95
CA ARG A 35 -6.48 12.60 5.14
C ARG A 35 -6.05 13.29 3.84
N ARG A 36 -5.72 12.50 2.81
CA ARG A 36 -5.06 13.00 1.60
C ARG A 36 -5.27 12.04 0.42
N ILE A 37 -5.28 12.59 -0.79
CA ILE A 37 -5.14 11.84 -2.04
C ILE A 37 -3.66 11.85 -2.46
N PHE A 38 -3.16 10.67 -2.82
CA PHE A 38 -1.84 10.47 -3.41
C PHE A 38 -2.01 10.11 -4.88
N ARG A 39 -1.13 10.63 -5.73
CA ARG A 39 -1.15 10.36 -7.17
C ARG A 39 0.26 10.12 -7.67
N GLY A 40 0.54 8.88 -8.05
CA GLY A 40 1.90 8.48 -8.35
C GLY A 40 2.01 7.03 -8.81
N ARG A 41 3.25 6.59 -9.00
CA ARG A 41 3.57 5.22 -9.39
C ARG A 41 3.67 4.33 -8.15
N LEU A 42 3.01 3.18 -8.19
CA LEU A 42 3.21 2.15 -7.17
C LEU A 42 4.54 1.46 -7.40
N ILE A 43 5.49 1.64 -6.49
CA ILE A 43 6.85 1.12 -6.64
C ILE A 43 7.11 -0.12 -5.76
N ASP A 44 6.36 -0.30 -4.67
CA ASP A 44 6.44 -1.49 -3.82
C ASP A 44 5.12 -1.72 -3.05
N ALA A 45 4.87 -2.97 -2.66
CA ALA A 45 3.76 -3.37 -1.83
C ALA A 45 4.13 -4.52 -0.89
N THR A 46 3.87 -4.31 0.39
CA THR A 46 4.00 -5.28 1.49
C THR A 46 2.62 -5.59 2.08
N PRO A 47 2.49 -6.62 2.94
CA PRO A 47 1.21 -6.96 3.55
C PRO A 47 0.54 -5.82 4.37
N ASP A 48 1.31 -4.87 4.94
CA ASP A 48 0.75 -3.75 5.73
C ASP A 48 0.89 -2.38 5.04
N HIS A 49 1.84 -2.21 4.11
CA HIS A 49 2.17 -0.92 3.49
C HIS A 49 2.35 -1.00 1.98
N ILE A 50 2.08 0.11 1.30
CA ILE A 50 2.49 0.38 -0.07
C ILE A 50 3.47 1.55 -0.13
N ALA A 51 4.28 1.59 -1.18
CA ALA A 51 5.14 2.72 -1.49
C ALA A 51 4.71 3.37 -2.81
N ILE A 52 4.36 4.66 -2.76
CA ILE A 52 3.99 5.47 -3.92
C ILE A 52 5.05 6.52 -4.18
N GLU A 53 5.56 6.56 -5.40
CA GLU A 53 6.43 7.60 -5.92
C GLU A 53 5.57 8.67 -6.62
N GLU A 54 5.50 9.87 -6.03
CA GLU A 54 4.94 11.06 -6.67
C GLU A 54 6.02 11.77 -7.53
N ASN A 55 5.67 12.90 -8.12
CA ASN A 55 6.63 13.69 -8.90
C ASN A 55 7.83 14.14 -8.02
N CYS A 56 8.98 14.36 -8.66
CA CYS A 56 10.23 14.77 -8.00
C CYS A 56 10.79 13.73 -7.01
N ASP A 57 10.62 12.44 -7.31
CA ASP A 57 11.20 11.32 -6.55
C ASP A 57 10.78 11.25 -5.07
N HIS A 58 9.64 11.85 -4.73
CA HIS A 58 9.08 11.81 -3.38
C HIS A 58 8.33 10.50 -3.16
N VAL A 59 8.85 9.66 -2.25
CA VAL A 59 8.26 8.36 -1.91
C VAL A 59 7.43 8.46 -0.62
N PHE A 60 6.19 8.00 -0.68
CA PHE A 60 5.28 7.91 0.46
C PHE A 60 4.99 6.45 0.80
N TYR A 61 5.17 6.09 2.06
CA TYR A 61 4.75 4.81 2.61
C TYR A 61 3.36 4.94 3.24
N ILE A 62 2.39 4.22 2.70
CA ILE A 62 0.98 4.32 3.09
C ILE A 62 0.54 2.98 3.65
N ARG A 63 -0.03 3.00 4.85
CA ARG A 63 -0.65 1.82 5.47
C ARG A 63 -1.89 1.39 4.70
N ASN A 64 -2.01 0.10 4.41
CA ASN A 64 -3.14 -0.48 3.71
C ASN A 64 -4.48 -0.13 4.40
N ARG A 65 -4.50 -0.13 5.74
CA ARG A 65 -5.67 0.18 6.56
C ARG A 65 -6.16 1.64 6.51
N HIS A 66 -5.36 2.56 5.99
CA HIS A 66 -5.73 3.98 5.88
C HIS A 66 -6.19 4.37 4.47
N MET A 67 -6.14 3.43 3.52
CA MET A 67 -6.65 3.62 2.18
C MET A 67 -8.17 3.45 2.18
N VAL A 68 -8.85 4.40 1.56
CA VAL A 68 -10.30 4.41 1.34
C VAL A 68 -10.61 3.86 -0.05
N SER A 69 -9.83 4.24 -1.06
CA SER A 69 -9.99 3.74 -2.43
C SER A 69 -8.66 3.75 -3.19
N VAL A 70 -8.56 2.87 -4.18
CA VAL A 70 -7.44 2.76 -5.11
C VAL A 70 -8.03 2.68 -6.51
N MET A 71 -7.59 3.55 -7.42
CA MET A 71 -8.04 3.55 -8.81
C MET A 71 -6.88 3.81 -9.78
N PRO A 72 -6.93 3.28 -11.02
CA PRO A 72 -5.93 3.58 -12.03
C PRO A 72 -5.92 5.07 -12.39
N ASP A 73 -4.73 5.60 -12.65
CA ASP A 73 -4.53 6.93 -13.22
C ASP A 73 -4.31 6.80 -14.74
N TYR A 74 -5.28 7.27 -15.54
CA TYR A 74 -5.20 7.22 -17.00
C TYR A 74 -4.73 8.54 -17.64
N THR A 75 -4.27 9.51 -16.86
CA THR A 75 -3.96 10.84 -17.38
C THR A 75 -2.72 10.90 -18.28
N GLU A 76 -1.92 9.83 -18.33
CA GLU A 76 -0.81 9.68 -19.30
C GLU A 76 -1.22 8.98 -20.61
N ARG A 77 -2.48 8.55 -20.76
CA ARG A 77 -2.97 7.85 -21.96
C ARG A 77 -3.65 8.76 -22.99
N VAL A 78 -3.47 10.08 -22.89
CA VAL A 78 -4.04 11.08 -23.81
C VAL A 78 -2.92 11.82 -24.53
#